data_AF-A0A2B4R3Y7-F1
#
_entry.id   AF-A0A2B4R3Y7-F1
#
_cell.length_a   1.000
_cell.length_b   1.000
_cell.length_c   1.000
_cell.angle_alpha   90.00
_cell.angle_beta   90.00
_cell.angle_gamma   90.00
#
_symmetry.space_group_name_H-M   'P 1'
#
loop_
_entity.id
_entity.type
_entity.pdbx_description
1 polymer ?
#
loop_
_entity_poly.entity_id
_entity_poly.type
_entity_poly.pdbx_seq_one_letter_code
_entity_poly.pdbx_strand_id
1 'polypeptide(L)'
;AVLDKRQAMSVEGAEPKRKLAKDLENELGEDYYMDLRQHWDLKKDEEKHDIVPEIYLGKNVADFIDPDIMKKLEELEKEEELREAAGLYDSEPEELDSEQEEIRKTAQQ
;
A
#
# COMPACT_ATOMS: atom_id res chain seq x y z
N ALA A 1 22.37 -42.67 -24.39
CA ALA A 1 23.35 -42.03 -23.50
C ALA A 1 22.70 -41.20 -22.38
N VAL A 2 22.01 -40.09 -22.68
CA VAL A 2 21.34 -39.26 -21.63
C VAL A 2 20.06 -39.92 -21.09
N LEU A 3 19.30 -40.60 -21.95
CA LEU A 3 18.10 -41.35 -21.57
C LEU A 3 18.43 -42.52 -20.62
N ASP A 4 19.48 -43.29 -20.92
CA ASP A 4 19.92 -44.43 -20.09
C ASP A 4 20.39 -43.99 -18.70
N LYS A 5 21.10 -42.85 -18.60
CA LYS A 5 21.48 -42.25 -17.31
C LYS A 5 20.25 -41.79 -16.50
N ARG A 6 19.20 -41.31 -17.17
CA ARG A 6 17.95 -40.90 -16.52
C ARG A 6 17.18 -42.10 -15.96
N GLN A 7 17.23 -43.22 -16.68
CA GLN A 7 16.60 -44.48 -16.30
C GLN A 7 17.31 -45.14 -15.10
N ALA A 8 18.65 -45.06 -15.03
CA ALA A 8 19.43 -45.54 -13.87
C ALA A 8 19.21 -44.70 -12.59
N MET A 9 18.74 -43.45 -12.71
CA MET A 9 18.42 -42.56 -11.58
C MET A 9 16.96 -42.70 -11.08
N SER A 10 16.21 -43.68 -11.59
CA SER A 10 14.88 -44.04 -11.11
C SER A 10 15.01 -45.27 -10.19
N VAL A 11 15.57 -45.05 -9.00
CA VAL A 11 15.66 -46.09 -7.97
C VAL A 11 14.27 -46.26 -7.34
N GLU A 12 13.76 -47.48 -7.41
CA GLU A 12 12.51 -47.93 -6.80
C GLU A 12 12.60 -47.70 -5.28
N GLY A 13 11.83 -46.73 -4.77
CA GLY A 13 11.83 -46.30 -3.36
C GLY A 13 12.33 -44.88 -3.07
N ALA A 14 12.75 -44.12 -4.09
CA ALA A 14 13.03 -42.70 -3.92
C ALA A 14 11.73 -41.90 -3.79
N GLU A 15 11.63 -41.06 -2.76
CA GLU A 15 10.51 -40.13 -2.54
C GLU A 15 10.13 -39.42 -3.85
N PRO A 16 8.83 -39.17 -4.10
CA PRO A 16 8.38 -38.57 -5.35
C PRO A 16 9.20 -37.31 -5.60
N LYS A 17 9.91 -37.27 -6.73
CA LYS A 17 10.68 -36.09 -7.15
C LYS A 17 9.75 -34.89 -7.02
N ARG A 18 10.16 -33.92 -6.19
CA ARG A 18 9.42 -32.68 -5.98
C ARG A 18 9.08 -32.12 -7.36
N LYS A 19 7.79 -31.97 -7.67
CA LYS A 19 7.35 -31.46 -8.99
C LYS A 19 8.08 -30.16 -9.27
N LEU A 20 8.87 -30.10 -10.34
CA LEU A 20 9.48 -28.85 -10.76
C LEU A 20 8.43 -27.99 -11.49
N ALA A 21 8.68 -26.67 -11.55
CA ALA A 21 7.84 -25.76 -12.34
C ALA A 21 7.71 -26.21 -13.80
N LYS A 22 8.77 -26.83 -14.36
CA LYS A 22 8.76 -27.41 -15.71
C LYS A 22 7.84 -28.62 -15.85
N ASP A 23 7.67 -29.42 -14.81
CA ASP A 23 6.76 -30.57 -14.85
C ASP A 23 5.29 -30.10 -14.77
N LEU A 24 5.03 -29.04 -13.98
CA LEU A 24 3.72 -28.36 -13.90
C LEU A 24 3.34 -27.70 -15.22
N GLU A 25 4.27 -27.00 -15.88
CA GLU A 25 4.07 -26.40 -17.20
C GLU A 25 3.69 -27.45 -18.24
N ASN A 26 4.35 -28.62 -18.25
CA ASN A 26 4.01 -29.71 -19.18
C ASN A 26 2.65 -30.37 -18.87
N GLU A 27 2.20 -30.36 -17.61
CA GLU A 27 0.93 -30.96 -17.18
C GLU A 27 -0.27 -30.05 -17.51
N LEU A 28 -0.14 -28.74 -17.28
CA LEU A 28 -1.19 -27.75 -17.56
C LEU A 28 -1.17 -27.22 -19.00
N GLY A 29 -0.03 -27.31 -19.70
CA GLY A 29 0.09 -26.91 -21.09
C GLY A 29 -0.28 -25.44 -21.31
N GLU A 30 -1.37 -25.20 -22.06
CA GLU A 30 -1.83 -23.85 -22.41
C GLU A 30 -2.47 -23.09 -21.24
N ASP A 31 -2.97 -23.77 -20.20
CA ASP A 31 -3.58 -23.15 -19.02
C ASP A 31 -2.56 -22.77 -17.93
N TYR A 32 -1.28 -22.98 -18.18
CA TYR A 32 -0.22 -22.65 -17.22
C TYR A 32 0.04 -21.15 -17.17
N TYR A 33 -0.26 -20.53 -16.03
CA TYR A 33 0.18 -19.17 -15.68
C TYR A 33 1.14 -19.23 -14.48
N MET A 34 2.32 -18.64 -14.63
CA MET A 34 3.30 -18.55 -13.55
C MET A 34 2.95 -17.38 -12.63
N ASP A 35 2.39 -17.68 -11.46
CA ASP A 35 2.15 -16.67 -10.43
C ASP A 35 3.44 -16.37 -9.66
N LEU A 36 3.92 -15.14 -9.80
CA LEU A 36 5.12 -14.65 -9.10
C LEU A 36 4.89 -14.48 -7.59
N ARG A 37 3.64 -14.31 -7.16
CA ARG A 37 3.26 -14.07 -5.76
C ARG A 37 3.17 -15.36 -4.94
N GLN A 38 3.00 -16.50 -5.61
CA GLN A 38 2.82 -17.80 -4.97
C GLN A 38 4.00 -18.23 -4.10
N HIS A 39 5.21 -17.76 -4.41
CA HIS A 39 6.44 -18.11 -3.70
C HIS A 39 6.92 -17.06 -2.70
N TRP A 40 6.09 -16.06 -2.36
CA TRP A 40 6.46 -15.08 -1.34
C TRP A 40 6.36 -15.68 0.06
N ASP A 41 7.34 -15.42 0.91
CA ASP A 41 7.33 -15.82 2.32
C ASP A 41 6.82 -14.65 3.17
N LEU A 42 5.50 -14.60 3.36
CA LEU A 42 4.80 -13.59 4.16
C LEU A 42 4.47 -14.15 5.56
N LYS A 43 4.23 -13.26 6.53
CA LYS A 43 3.80 -13.68 7.88
C LYS A 43 2.45 -14.38 7.88
N LYS A 44 1.58 -13.98 6.94
CA LYS A 44 0.24 -14.54 6.76
C LYS A 44 0.09 -14.97 5.31
N ASP A 45 -0.11 -16.26 5.10
CA ASP A 45 -0.21 -16.83 3.75
C ASP A 45 -1.44 -16.36 2.97
N GLU A 46 -2.50 -15.93 3.68
CA GLU A 46 -3.72 -15.41 3.08
C GLU A 46 -3.48 -14.11 2.29
N GLU A 47 -2.51 -13.29 2.72
CA GLU A 47 -2.26 -11.95 2.16
C GLU A 47 -1.40 -11.99 0.88
N LYS A 48 -0.92 -13.18 0.47
CA LYS A 48 -0.04 -13.34 -0.71
C LYS A 48 -0.66 -12.82 -2.00
N HIS A 49 -1.98 -12.94 -2.13
CA HIS A 49 -2.70 -12.58 -3.35
C HIS A 49 -3.43 -11.23 -3.22
N ASP A 50 -3.25 -10.52 -2.10
CA ASP A 50 -3.89 -9.22 -1.90
C ASP A 50 -3.33 -8.17 -2.88
N ILE A 51 -4.20 -7.25 -3.29
CA ILE A 51 -3.85 -6.20 -4.24
C ILE A 51 -3.31 -5.01 -3.47
N VAL A 52 -2.03 -4.67 -3.72
CA VAL A 52 -1.40 -3.49 -3.12
C VAL A 52 -1.85 -2.23 -3.86
N PRO A 53 -2.43 -1.23 -3.18
CA PRO A 53 -2.75 0.05 -3.81
C PRO A 53 -1.47 0.85 -4.09
N GLU A 54 -1.30 1.32 -5.32
CA GLU A 54 -0.11 2.06 -5.74
C GLU A 54 -0.27 3.59 -5.62
N ILE A 55 -1.43 4.11 -6.02
CA ILE A 55 -1.69 5.56 -6.11
C ILE A 55 -2.97 5.90 -5.33
N TYR A 56 -2.89 6.93 -4.50
CA TYR A 56 -4.03 7.49 -3.79
C TYR A 56 -3.99 9.02 -3.85
N LEU A 57 -5.07 9.64 -4.35
CA LEU A 57 -5.21 11.11 -4.50
C LEU A 57 -3.99 11.79 -5.17
N GLY A 58 -3.39 11.13 -6.17
CA GLY A 58 -2.23 11.64 -6.90
C GLY A 58 -0.90 11.55 -6.14
N LYS A 59 -0.87 10.84 -5.01
CA LYS A 59 0.35 10.51 -4.26
C LYS A 59 0.60 9.00 -4.33
N ASN A 60 1.87 8.60 -4.27
CA ASN A 60 2.24 7.19 -4.24
C ASN A 60 2.10 6.66 -2.81
N VAL A 61 1.43 5.53 -2.64
CA VAL A 61 1.26 4.91 -1.32
C VAL A 61 2.59 4.42 -0.76
N ALA A 62 3.49 3.95 -1.62
CA ALA A 62 4.81 3.43 -1.24
C ALA A 62 5.66 4.45 -0.45
N ASP A 63 5.49 5.74 -0.71
CA ASP A 63 6.25 6.81 -0.04
C ASP A 63 5.83 7.00 1.44
N PHE A 64 4.66 6.47 1.83
CA PHE A 64 4.09 6.59 3.17
C PHE A 64 4.17 5.29 3.99
N ILE A 65 4.86 4.25 3.48
CA ILE A 65 5.01 2.98 4.20
C ILE A 65 6.18 3.09 5.18
N ASP A 66 5.87 3.22 6.47
CA ASP A 66 6.84 3.32 7.56
C ASP A 66 6.31 2.57 8.81
N PRO A 67 7.11 1.72 9.48
CA PRO A 67 6.69 1.06 10.73
C PRO A 67 6.28 2.05 11.84
N ASP A 68 6.86 3.26 11.86
CA ASP A 68 6.61 4.28 12.88
C ASP A 68 5.56 5.32 12.43
N ILE A 69 4.84 5.09 11.33
CA ILE A 69 3.88 6.06 10.77
C ILE A 69 2.81 6.48 11.77
N MET A 70 2.32 5.55 12.60
CA MET A 70 1.29 5.82 13.62
C MET A 70 1.81 6.77 14.69
N LYS A 71 3.07 6.62 15.10
CA LYS A 71 3.69 7.51 16.08
C LYS A 71 3.87 8.92 15.52
N LYS A 72 4.31 9.04 14.27
CA LYS A 72 4.44 10.34 13.59
C LYS A 72 3.07 11.00 13.42
N LEU A 73 2.03 10.22 13.14
CA LEU A 73 0.66 10.70 13.06
C LEU A 73 0.19 11.26 14.41
N GLU A 74 0.38 10.51 15.51
CA GLU A 74 0.00 10.97 16.86
C GLU A 74 0.74 12.26 17.28
N GLU A 75 2.00 12.42 16.90
CA GLU A 75 2.77 13.65 17.16
C GLU A 75 2.21 14.84 16.36
N LEU A 76 1.83 14.61 15.09
CA LEU A 76 1.21 15.63 14.24
C LEU A 76 -0.18 16.04 14.72
N GLU A 77 -1.02 15.09 15.12
CA GLU A 77 -2.37 15.37 15.64
C GLU A 77 -2.28 16.22 16.92
N LYS A 78 -1.35 15.93 17.82
CA LYS A 78 -1.11 16.76 19.02
C LYS A 78 -0.63 18.17 18.67
N GLU A 79 0.21 18.31 17.65
CA GLU A 79 0.64 19.62 17.18
C GLU A 79 -0.53 20.40 16.56
N GLU A 80 -1.39 19.73 15.80
CA GLU A 80 -2.60 20.32 15.20
C GLU A 80 -3.60 20.77 16.28
N GLU A 81 -3.87 19.94 17.29
CA GLU A 81 -4.70 20.32 18.45
C GLU A 81 -4.18 21.57 19.16
N LEU A 82 -2.85 21.70 19.33
CA LEU A 82 -2.25 22.90 19.93
C LEU A 82 -2.43 24.14 19.03
N ARG A 83 -2.35 23.98 17.71
CA ARG A 83 -2.56 25.07 16.75
C ARG A 83 -4.02 25.50 16.69
N GLU A 84 -4.95 24.55 16.73
CA GLU A 84 -6.39 24.82 16.83
C GLU A 84 -6.73 25.51 18.14
N ALA A 85 -6.22 25.02 19.28
CA ALA A 85 -6.42 25.65 20.59
C ALA A 85 -5.81 27.06 20.67
N ALA A 86 -4.76 27.34 19.90
CA ALA A 86 -4.20 28.68 19.74
C ALA A 86 -5.03 29.60 18.83
N GLY A 87 -6.15 29.11 18.27
CA GLY A 87 -7.05 29.87 17.41
C GLY A 87 -6.49 30.13 16.01
N LEU A 88 -5.49 29.37 15.54
CA LEU A 88 -4.84 29.61 14.25
C LEU A 88 -5.81 29.52 13.06
N TYR A 89 -6.82 28.66 13.20
CA TYR A 89 -7.85 28.43 12.18
C TYR A 89 -9.16 29.15 12.49
N ASP A 90 -9.19 29.98 13.54
CA ASP A 90 -10.38 30.74 13.90
C ASP A 90 -10.54 31.91 12.92
N SER A 91 -11.35 31.68 11.89
CA SER A 91 -11.67 32.68 10.87
C SER A 91 -12.96 33.41 11.23
N GLU A 92 -13.14 33.81 12.49
CA GLU A 92 -14.29 34.63 12.86
C GLU A 92 -14.22 35.94 12.07
N PRO A 93 -15.29 36.31 11.33
CA PRO A 93 -15.33 37.60 10.66
C PRO A 93 -15.31 38.69 11.72
N GLU A 94 -14.39 39.65 11.59
CA GLU A 94 -14.39 40.84 12.44
C GLU A 94 -15.78 41.48 12.42
N GLU A 95 -16.45 41.53 13.58
CA GLU A 95 -17.68 42.30 13.73
C GLU A 95 -17.34 43.78 13.52
N LEU A 96 -17.89 44.35 12.43
CA LEU A 96 -17.66 45.74 12.10
C LEU A 96 -18.52 46.62 13.01
N ASP A 97 -17.92 47.66 13.57
CA ASP A 97 -18.68 48.68 14.27
C ASP A 97 -19.56 49.49 13.28
N SER A 98 -20.53 50.23 13.82
CA SER A 98 -21.46 51.02 13.02
C SER A 98 -20.77 52.08 12.15
N GLU A 99 -19.60 52.58 12.56
CA GLU A 99 -18.83 53.59 11.83
C GLU A 99 -18.11 52.96 10.63
N GLN A 100 -17.55 51.76 10.81
CA GLN A 100 -16.90 50.96 9.77
C GLN A 100 -17.90 50.51 8.69
N GLU A 101 -19.13 50.17 9.07
CA GLU A 101 -20.19 49.87 8.11
C GLU A 101 -20.56 51.08 7.24
N GLU A 102 -20.63 52.27 7.84
CA GLU A 102 -20.93 53.51 7.13
C GLU A 102 -19.82 53.86 6.14
N ILE A 103 -18.55 53.76 6.55
CA ILE A 103 -17.38 53.99 5.68
C ILE A 103 -17.39 53.05 4.47
N ARG A 104 -17.69 51.75 4.67
CA ARG A 104 -17.81 50.80 3.56
C ARG A 104 -18.94 51.15 2.60
N LYS A 105 -20.11 51.56 3.10
CA LYS A 105 -21.26 51.98 2.27
C LYS A 105 -20.93 53.23 1.47
N THR A 106 -20.26 54.22 2.06
CA THR A 106 -19.84 55.44 1.37
C THR A 106 -18.78 55.17 0.31
N ALA A 107 -17.86 54.24 0.54
CA ALA A 107 -16.82 53.87 -0.44
C ALA A 107 -17.36 53.07 -1.65
N GLN A 108 -18.55 52.49 -1.55
CA GLN A 108 -19.21 51.74 -2.64
C GLN A 108 -20.10 52.61 -3.54
N GLN A 109 -20.43 53.83 -3.12
CA GLN A 109 -21.19 54.83 -3.89
C GLN A 109 -20.30 55.59 -4.87
#